data_AF-A0A7C5ADN4-F1
#
_entry.id   AF-A0A7C5ADN4-F1
#
_cell.length_a   1.000
_cell.length_b   1.000
_cell.length_c   1.000
_cell.angle_alpha   90.00
_cell.angle_beta   90.00
_cell.angle_gamma   90.00
#
_symmetry.space_group_name_H-M   'P 1'
#
loop_
_entity.id
_entity.type
_entity.pdbx_description
1 polymer ?
#
loop_
_entity_poly.entity_id
_entity_poly.type
_entity_poly.pdbx_seq_one_letter_code
_entity_poly.pdbx_strand_id
1 'polypeptide(L)'
;MKRFLLTTALALVLLSPLATAQGVLINELFLGNPDYCEIVNLSAAPVNIGGWSLIMTDDPTAVTTFVFPAGTILAPNQLAVVAENTSNPSVPAGTLRFDTSNINWSLSSGGTAALNDASNV
;
A
#
# COMPACT_ATOMS: atom_id res chain seq x y z
N MET A 1 -61.69 17.02 25.97
CA MET A 1 -60.96 17.94 25.07
C MET A 1 -59.77 17.19 24.50
N LYS A 2 -59.76 16.95 23.19
CA LYS A 2 -58.66 16.36 22.42
C LYS A 2 -57.60 17.44 22.17
N ARG A 3 -56.32 17.10 22.32
CA ARG A 3 -55.17 17.45 21.44
C ARG A 3 -53.83 17.25 22.18
N PHE A 4 -52.98 16.37 21.66
CA PHE A 4 -51.55 16.35 21.99
C PHE A 4 -50.74 16.07 20.70
N LEU A 5 -49.50 16.58 20.72
CA LEU A 5 -48.71 17.17 19.63
C LEU A 5 -48.26 16.24 18.48
N LEU A 6 -48.08 16.85 17.30
CA LEU A 6 -47.17 16.39 16.25
C LEU A 6 -45.72 16.61 16.72
N THR A 7 -44.89 15.57 16.71
CA THR A 7 -43.42 15.71 16.72
C THR A 7 -42.88 15.09 15.43
N THR A 8 -42.26 15.94 14.62
CA THR A 8 -41.47 15.58 13.46
C THR A 8 -40.29 14.70 13.89
N ALA A 9 -40.18 13.49 13.32
CA ALA A 9 -38.96 12.71 13.40
C ALA A 9 -37.91 13.38 12.49
N LEU A 10 -36.94 14.06 13.10
CA LEU A 10 -35.71 14.45 12.42
C LEU A 10 -34.95 13.15 12.14
N ALA A 11 -35.02 12.66 10.91
CA ALA A 11 -34.11 11.61 10.45
C ALA A 11 -32.70 12.22 10.46
N LEU A 12 -31.95 11.97 11.53
CA LEU A 12 -30.52 12.16 11.53
C LEU A 12 -29.97 11.21 10.47
N VAL A 13 -29.76 11.72 9.26
CA VAL A 13 -28.92 11.05 8.27
C VAL A 13 -27.55 11.02 8.93
N LEU A 14 -27.23 9.89 9.58
CA LEU A 14 -25.86 9.53 9.88
C LEU A 14 -25.19 9.46 8.51
N LEU A 15 -24.61 10.58 8.06
CA LEU A 15 -23.45 10.49 7.19
C LEU A 15 -22.45 9.71 8.03
N SER A 16 -22.50 8.38 7.92
CA SER A 16 -21.31 7.58 8.08
C SER A 16 -20.30 8.34 7.21
N PRO A 17 -19.17 8.85 7.74
CA PRO A 17 -18.13 9.20 6.81
C PRO A 17 -17.95 7.93 5.99
N LEU A 18 -18.09 8.05 4.67
CA LEU A 18 -17.50 7.07 3.79
C LEU A 18 -16.00 7.24 4.05
N ALA A 19 -15.52 6.65 5.14
CA ALA A 19 -14.17 6.18 5.24
C ALA A 19 -14.14 5.14 4.13
N THR A 20 -13.85 5.60 2.91
CA THR A 20 -13.35 4.71 1.88
C THR A 20 -12.28 3.92 2.60
N ALA A 21 -12.47 2.61 2.73
CA ALA A 21 -11.47 1.73 3.30
C ALA A 21 -10.25 1.89 2.38
N GLN A 22 -9.37 2.83 2.72
CA GLN A 22 -8.16 3.10 1.98
C GLN A 22 -7.29 1.87 2.23
N GLY A 23 -7.02 1.11 1.17
CA GLY A 23 -6.30 -0.15 1.28
C GLY A 23 -4.81 0.06 1.49
N VAL A 24 -4.04 -0.94 1.07
CA VAL A 24 -2.59 -0.81 0.96
C VAL A 24 -2.29 -0.12 -0.37
N LEU A 25 -1.50 0.95 -0.32
CA LEU A 25 -1.15 1.77 -1.48
C LEU A 25 0.36 1.83 -1.65
N ILE A 26 0.81 2.07 -2.88
CA ILE A 26 2.18 2.54 -3.13
C ILE A 26 2.30 3.97 -2.59
N ASN A 27 3.25 4.19 -1.68
CA ASN A 27 3.50 5.48 -1.04
C ASN A 27 4.62 6.25 -1.75
N GLU A 28 5.73 5.56 -2.04
CA GLU A 28 6.93 6.17 -2.60
C GLU A 28 7.60 5.23 -3.62
N LEU A 29 8.11 5.83 -4.69
CA LEU A 29 9.05 5.22 -5.61
C LEU A 29 10.31 6.07 -5.58
N PHE A 30 11.43 5.46 -5.23
CA PHE A 30 12.70 6.15 -5.14
C PHE A 30 13.69 5.50 -6.10
N LEU A 31 14.21 6.33 -7.00
CA LEU A 31 15.20 5.94 -8.00
C LEU A 31 16.54 6.56 -7.59
N GLY A 32 17.39 5.78 -6.92
CA GLY A 32 18.59 6.29 -6.27
C GLY A 32 19.47 5.16 -5.73
N ASN A 33 20.05 5.37 -4.54
CA ASN A 33 20.89 4.35 -3.91
C ASN A 33 20.41 4.11 -2.46
N PRO A 34 19.66 3.02 -2.20
CA PRO A 34 19.21 1.99 -3.15
C PRO A 34 17.95 2.43 -3.90
N ASP A 35 17.67 1.86 -5.07
CA ASP A 35 16.32 1.86 -5.64
C ASP A 35 15.33 1.16 -4.69
N TYR A 36 14.13 1.73 -4.52
CA TYR A 36 13.09 1.09 -3.71
C TYR A 36 11.66 1.51 -4.06
N CYS A 37 10.72 0.64 -3.69
CA CYS A 37 9.30 0.95 -3.61
C CYS A 37 8.81 0.81 -2.16
N GLU A 38 8.07 1.82 -1.69
CA GLU A 38 7.40 1.81 -0.39
C GLU A 38 5.89 1.65 -0.57
N ILE A 39 5.28 0.83 0.30
CA ILE A 39 3.83 0.71 0.42
C ILE A 39 3.39 1.07 1.84
N VAL A 40 2.15 1.54 1.96
CA VAL A 40 1.54 1.94 3.24
C VAL A 40 0.15 1.33 3.38
N ASN A 41 -0.17 0.82 4.56
CA ASN A 41 -1.55 0.47 4.90
C ASN A 41 -2.28 1.70 5.46
N LEU A 42 -3.13 2.33 4.66
CA LEU A 42 -3.95 3.48 5.11
C LEU A 42 -5.31 3.05 5.70
N SER A 43 -5.57 1.75 5.84
CA SER A 43 -6.80 1.27 6.44
C SER A 43 -6.73 1.38 7.96
N ALA A 44 -7.89 1.43 8.60
CA ALA A 44 -7.99 1.43 10.06
C ALA A 44 -7.73 0.04 10.69
N ALA A 45 -7.49 -0.99 9.88
CA ALA A 45 -7.31 -2.37 10.33
C ALA A 45 -5.97 -2.95 9.84
N PRO A 46 -5.43 -3.97 10.51
CA PRO A 46 -4.30 -4.72 9.96
C PRO A 46 -4.67 -5.39 8.64
N VAL A 47 -3.78 -5.34 7.65
CA VAL A 47 -3.96 -6.01 6.35
C VAL A 47 -2.90 -7.10 6.19
N ASN A 48 -3.33 -8.34 5.94
CA ASN A 48 -2.43 -9.42 5.56
C ASN A 48 -2.10 -9.27 4.07
N ILE A 49 -0.85 -8.95 3.78
CA ILE A 49 -0.30 -8.79 2.44
C ILE A 49 0.53 -10.00 2.01
N GLY A 50 0.57 -11.08 2.79
CA GLY A 50 1.27 -12.30 2.40
C GLY A 50 0.74 -12.85 1.08
N GLY A 51 1.65 -13.10 0.13
CA GLY A 51 1.32 -13.52 -1.23
C GLY A 51 0.95 -12.39 -2.20
N TRP A 52 0.86 -11.14 -1.76
CA TRP A 52 0.75 -9.99 -2.67
C TRP A 52 2.04 -9.84 -3.48
N SER A 53 1.96 -9.23 -4.66
CA SER A 53 3.12 -9.00 -5.51
C SER A 53 3.33 -7.52 -5.82
N LEU A 54 4.59 -7.09 -5.75
CA LEU A 54 5.05 -5.78 -6.16
C LEU A 54 5.87 -5.92 -7.45
N ILE A 55 5.37 -5.34 -8.53
CA ILE A 55 5.94 -5.41 -9.88
C ILE A 55 6.59 -4.06 -10.19
N MET A 56 7.85 -4.06 -10.61
CA MET A 56 8.64 -2.85 -10.91
C MET A 56 9.40 -3.04 -12.21
N THR A 57 9.35 -2.05 -13.10
CA THR A 57 10.05 -2.08 -14.39
C THR A 57 10.13 -0.69 -15.02
N ASP A 58 11.23 -0.36 -15.69
CA ASP A 58 11.39 0.77 -16.63
C ASP A 58 11.65 0.29 -18.07
N ASP A 59 11.86 -1.02 -18.22
CA ASP A 59 11.98 -1.75 -19.48
C ASP A 59 11.03 -2.95 -19.43
N PRO A 60 9.95 -2.97 -20.24
CA PRO A 60 8.96 -4.05 -20.21
C PRO A 60 9.54 -5.45 -20.51
N THR A 61 10.78 -5.54 -21.01
CA THR A 61 11.50 -6.80 -21.20
C THR A 61 12.27 -7.27 -19.95
N ALA A 62 12.46 -6.40 -18.96
CA ALA A 62 13.14 -6.64 -17.69
C ALA A 62 12.23 -6.23 -16.51
N VAL A 63 11.43 -7.18 -16.02
CA VAL A 63 10.46 -6.96 -14.95
C VAL A 63 10.95 -7.56 -13.64
N THR A 64 11.01 -6.75 -12.59
CA THR A 64 11.22 -7.22 -11.22
C THR A 64 9.87 -7.51 -10.58
N THR A 65 9.70 -8.71 -10.03
CA THR A 65 8.51 -9.07 -9.26
C THR A 65 8.94 -9.56 -7.88
N PHE A 66 8.47 -8.88 -6.84
CA PHE A 66 8.67 -9.29 -5.45
C PHE A 66 7.36 -9.81 -4.86
N VAL A 67 7.36 -10.99 -4.26
CA VAL A 67 6.20 -11.57 -3.57
C VAL A 67 6.41 -11.49 -2.07
N PHE A 68 5.47 -10.85 -1.37
CA PHE A 68 5.56 -10.72 0.08
C PHE A 68 5.43 -12.09 0.76
N PRO A 69 6.30 -12.42 1.74
CA PRO A 69 6.24 -13.70 2.45
C PRO A 69 4.86 -13.97 3.08
N ALA A 70 4.44 -15.23 3.10
CA ALA A 70 3.20 -15.64 3.72
C ALA A 70 3.13 -15.17 5.19
N GLY A 71 1.96 -14.65 5.60
CA GLY A 71 1.75 -14.14 6.96
C GLY A 71 2.30 -12.73 7.21
N THR A 72 2.79 -12.02 6.19
CA THR A 72 3.18 -10.62 6.31
C THR A 72 1.93 -9.75 6.57
N ILE A 73 1.91 -9.05 7.71
CA ILE A 73 0.80 -8.19 8.12
C ILE A 73 1.31 -6.76 8.28
N LEU A 74 0.63 -5.80 7.65
CA LEU A 74 0.82 -4.38 7.89
C LEU A 74 -0.22 -3.86 8.87
N ALA A 75 0.23 -3.31 9.99
CA ALA A 75 -0.64 -2.56 10.90
C ALA A 75 -1.13 -1.24 10.26
N PRO A 76 -2.16 -0.58 10.81
CA PRO A 76 -2.59 0.74 10.36
C PRO A 76 -1.43 1.74 10.33
N ASN A 77 -1.30 2.47 9.22
CA ASN A 77 -0.23 3.43 8.90
C ASN A 77 1.19 2.83 8.87
N GLN A 78 1.34 1.51 8.91
CA GLN A 78 2.66 0.88 8.82
C GLN A 78 3.14 0.87 7.37
N LEU A 79 4.44 1.12 7.22
CA LEU A 79 5.17 1.09 5.96
C LEU A 79 5.82 -0.28 5.74
N ALA A 80 5.91 -0.70 4.48
CA ALA A 80 6.84 -1.73 4.02
C ALA A 80 7.64 -1.23 2.83
N VAL A 81 8.93 -1.51 2.83
CA VAL A 81 9.85 -1.13 1.76
C VAL A 81 10.46 -2.38 1.14
N VAL A 82 10.42 -2.44 -0.19
CA VAL A 82 11.15 -3.41 -1.01
C VAL A 82 12.28 -2.65 -1.70
N ALA A 83 13.52 -2.94 -1.32
CA ALA A 83 14.71 -2.28 -1.85
C ALA A 83 15.59 -3.24 -2.63
N GLU A 84 16.36 -2.73 -3.58
CA GLU A 84 17.45 -3.51 -4.17
C GLU A 84 18.54 -3.83 -3.12
N ASN A 85 19.14 -5.01 -3.22
CA ASN A 85 20.17 -5.48 -2.29
C ASN A 85 21.55 -4.84 -2.54
N THR A 86 21.61 -3.50 -2.57
CA THR A 86 22.83 -2.71 -2.74
C THR A 86 23.13 -1.88 -1.49
N SER A 87 22.10 -1.40 -0.82
CA SER A 87 22.18 -0.67 0.46
C SER A 87 20.80 -0.66 1.15
N ASN A 88 20.76 -0.24 2.42
CA ASN A 88 19.49 -0.11 3.16
C ASN A 88 18.95 1.32 3.04
N PRO A 89 17.71 1.52 2.58
CA PRO A 89 17.13 2.85 2.56
C PRO A 89 16.89 3.36 3.99
N SER A 90 17.12 4.66 4.20
CA SER A 90 16.81 5.33 5.46
C SER A 90 15.31 5.58 5.54
N VAL A 91 14.60 4.68 6.22
CA VAL A 91 13.12 4.70 6.34
C VAL A 91 12.68 4.84 7.79
N PRO A 92 11.45 5.33 8.06
CA PRO A 92 10.94 5.51 9.41
C PRO A 92 11.04 4.26 10.30
N ALA A 93 11.13 4.45 11.61
CA ALA A 93 11.15 3.35 12.57
C ALA A 93 9.83 2.54 12.50
N GLY A 94 9.93 1.21 12.60
CA GLY A 94 8.77 0.31 12.50
C GLY A 94 8.37 -0.09 11.07
N THR A 95 9.06 0.45 10.06
CA THR A 95 8.92 0.03 8.65
C THR A 95 9.41 -1.41 8.47
N LEU A 96 8.60 -2.27 7.86
CA LEU A 96 9.04 -3.60 7.42
C LEU A 96 9.98 -3.44 6.23
N ARG A 97 11.09 -4.18 6.21
CA ARG A 97 12.10 -4.10 5.15
C ARG A 97 12.23 -5.46 4.46
N PHE A 98 12.28 -5.41 3.15
CA PHE A 98 12.48 -6.56 2.28
C PHE A 98 13.53 -6.20 1.23
N ASP A 99 14.39 -7.16 0.94
CA ASP A 99 15.39 -7.02 -0.10
C ASP A 99 14.97 -7.86 -1.31
N THR A 100 15.12 -7.29 -2.49
CA THR A 100 14.98 -7.99 -3.77
C THR A 100 16.31 -7.92 -4.54
N SER A 101 16.39 -8.66 -5.65
CA SER A 101 17.47 -8.47 -6.63
C SER A 101 17.46 -7.03 -7.18
N ASN A 102 18.40 -6.72 -8.08
CA ASN A 102 18.46 -5.43 -8.77
C ASN A 102 17.06 -4.99 -9.26
N ILE A 103 16.58 -3.85 -8.77
CA ILE A 103 15.39 -3.18 -9.28
C ILE A 103 15.92 -2.39 -10.48
N ASN A 104 15.69 -2.91 -11.69
CA ASN A 104 16.44 -2.50 -12.90
C ASN A 104 16.11 -1.08 -13.43
N TRP A 105 15.69 -0.13 -12.59
CA TRP A 105 15.29 1.20 -13.02
C TRP A 105 16.47 2.02 -13.59
N SER A 106 16.60 2.02 -14.90
CA SER A 106 17.48 2.90 -15.66
C SER A 106 16.79 4.25 -15.94
N LEU A 107 17.46 5.35 -15.60
CA LEU A 107 16.93 6.72 -15.66
C LEU A 107 16.55 7.24 -17.07
N SER A 108 16.57 6.39 -18.10
CA SER A 108 16.39 6.78 -19.51
C SER A 108 15.01 6.50 -20.10
N SER A 109 14.18 5.70 -19.45
CA SER A 109 12.79 5.42 -19.85
C SER A 109 11.88 5.52 -18.64
N GLY A 110 10.66 6.04 -18.82
CA GLY A 110 9.68 6.07 -17.71
C GLY A 110 9.45 4.68 -17.13
N GLY A 111 9.08 4.61 -15.86
CA GLY A 111 8.86 3.36 -15.13
C GLY A 111 7.40 3.07 -14.79
N THR A 112 7.13 1.81 -14.48
CA THR A 112 5.87 1.32 -13.91
C THR A 112 6.17 0.61 -12.60
N ALA A 113 5.32 0.88 -11.60
CA ALA A 113 5.19 0.06 -10.41
C ALA A 113 3.72 -0.35 -10.23
N ALA A 114 3.48 -1.61 -9.89
CA ALA A 114 2.14 -2.13 -9.63
C ALA A 114 2.14 -2.99 -8.36
N LEU A 115 1.07 -2.86 -7.59
CA LEU A 115 0.80 -3.68 -6.41
C LEU A 115 -0.44 -4.52 -6.70
N ASN A 116 -0.29 -5.85 -6.70
CA ASN A 116 -1.40 -6.78 -6.87
C ASN A 116 -1.64 -7.53 -5.57
N ASP A 117 -2.90 -7.67 -5.19
CA ASP A 117 -3.27 -8.57 -4.10
C ASP A 117 -3.07 -10.04 -4.48
N ALA A 118 -3.09 -10.92 -3.47
CA ALA A 118 -2.92 -12.36 -3.67
C ALA A 118 -4.06 -13.04 -4.44
N SER A 119 -5.17 -12.34 -4.71
CA SER A 119 -6.31 -12.88 -5.47
C SER A 119 -6.23 -12.63 -6.98
N ASN A 120 -5.26 -11.81 -7.42
CA ASN A 120 -5.03 -11.45 -8.82
C ASN A 120 -3.79 -12.13 -9.45
N VAL A 121 -3.34 -13.26 -8.89
CA VAL A 121 -2.21 -14.05 -9.40
C VAL A 121 -2.68 -15.29 -10.14
#